data_AF-A0A956UAR2-F1
#
_entry.id   AF-A0A956UAR2-F1
#
_cell.length_a   1.000
_cell.length_b   1.000
_cell.length_c   1.000
_cell.angle_alpha   90.00
_cell.angle_beta   90.00
_cell.angle_gamma   90.00
#
_symmetry.space_group_name_H-M   'P 1'
#
loop_
_entity.id
_entity.type
_entity.pdbx_description
1 polymer ?
#
loop_
_entity_poly.entity_id
_entity_poly.type
_entity_poly.pdbx_seq_one_letter_code
_entity_poly.pdbx_strand_id
1 'polypeptide(L)'
;MPASSVLVLFIIAAMLYVFWKFGYRDERAEPYEEAINDVESRLDWARSRPTPLPAGMETHLQEAETLVAEAKKLWNGMKWDRALRTAWKARKAMNQAQDIFTADYKARN
;
A
#
# COMPACT_ATOMS: atom_id res chain seq x y z
N MET A 1 -20.54 -42.41 9.20
CA MET A 1 -19.16 -42.12 8.79
C MET A 1 -18.26 -42.23 10.00
N PRO A 2 -17.11 -42.93 9.94
CA PRO A 2 -16.20 -42.99 11.07
C PRO A 2 -15.62 -41.58 11.33
N ALA A 3 -15.42 -41.22 12.60
CA ALA A 3 -14.93 -39.90 13.02
C ALA A 3 -13.60 -39.51 12.34
N SER A 4 -12.78 -40.50 11.99
CA SER A 4 -11.55 -40.36 11.20
C SER A 4 -11.78 -39.81 9.79
N SER A 5 -12.86 -40.18 9.11
CA SER A 5 -13.19 -39.62 7.78
C SER A 5 -13.56 -38.15 7.84
N VAL A 6 -14.25 -37.73 8.90
CA VAL A 6 -14.65 -36.33 9.11
C VAL A 6 -13.43 -35.46 9.43
N LEU A 7 -12.52 -35.93 10.28
CA LEU A 7 -11.25 -35.24 10.59
C LEU A 7 -10.40 -35.03 9.33
N VAL A 8 -10.28 -36.06 8.49
CA VAL A 8 -9.53 -35.98 7.22
C VAL A 8 -10.13 -34.92 6.31
N LEU A 9 -11.47 -34.83 6.21
CA LEU A 9 -12.13 -33.79 5.43
C LEU A 9 -11.85 -32.37 5.96
N PHE A 10 -11.84 -32.17 7.29
CA PHE A 10 -11.46 -30.88 7.88
C PHE A 10 -10.02 -30.49 7.57
N ILE A 11 -9.08 -31.45 7.63
CA ILE A 11 -7.67 -31.21 7.30
C ILE A 11 -7.53 -30.81 5.83
N ILE A 12 -8.18 -31.54 4.92
CA ILE A 12 -8.17 -31.22 3.48
C ILE A 12 -8.75 -29.82 3.23
N ALA A 13 -9.89 -29.49 3.83
CA ALA A 13 -10.51 -28.18 3.69
C ALA A 13 -9.60 -27.06 4.22
N ALA A 14 -8.94 -27.27 5.37
CA ALA A 14 -7.99 -26.32 5.93
C ALA A 14 -6.76 -26.11 5.02
N MET A 15 -6.22 -27.19 4.45
CA MET A 15 -5.11 -27.11 3.50
C MET A 15 -5.51 -26.32 2.25
N LEU A 16 -6.65 -26.65 1.63
CA LEU A 16 -7.17 -25.94 0.46
C LEU A 16 -7.40 -24.45 0.76
N TYR A 17 -7.95 -24.12 1.93
CA TYR A 17 -8.12 -22.75 2.38
C TYR A 17 -6.79 -22.00 2.49
N VAL A 18 -5.75 -22.64 3.05
CA VAL A 18 -4.42 -22.06 3.15
C VAL A 18 -3.82 -21.81 1.77
N PHE A 19 -3.86 -22.79 0.86
CA PHE A 19 -3.35 -22.63 -0.51
C PHE A 19 -4.05 -21.49 -1.26
N TRP A 20 -5.39 -21.45 -1.19
CA TRP A 20 -6.16 -20.38 -1.82
C TRP A 20 -5.78 -19.00 -1.25
N LYS A 21 -5.63 -18.90 0.07
CA LYS A 21 -5.23 -17.66 0.75
C LYS A 21 -3.82 -17.19 0.37
N PHE A 22 -2.87 -18.10 0.18
CA PHE A 22 -1.52 -17.77 -0.28
C PHE A 22 -1.53 -17.33 -1.74
N GLY A 23 -2.17 -18.07 -2.64
CA GLY A 23 -2.26 -17.69 -4.05
C GLY A 23 -2.95 -16.34 -4.26
N TYR A 24 -4.05 -16.10 -3.55
CA TYR A 24 -4.79 -14.83 -3.64
C TYR A 24 -4.00 -13.62 -3.11
N ARG A 25 -3.12 -13.83 -2.11
CA ARG A 25 -2.19 -12.81 -1.61
C ARG A 25 -1.09 -12.54 -2.65
N ASP A 26 -0.53 -13.59 -3.24
CA ASP A 26 0.59 -13.51 -4.17
C ASP A 26 0.25 -12.64 -5.40
N GLU A 27 -0.93 -12.84 -5.99
CA GLU A 27 -1.45 -12.02 -7.10
C GLU A 27 -1.51 -10.50 -6.80
N ARG A 28 -1.61 -10.14 -5.51
CA ARG A 28 -1.73 -8.73 -5.06
C ARG A 28 -0.46 -8.20 -4.42
N ALA A 29 0.49 -9.07 -4.11
CA ALA A 29 1.70 -8.72 -3.37
C ALA A 29 2.58 -7.79 -4.19
N GLU A 30 2.90 -8.17 -5.41
CA GLU A 30 3.74 -7.37 -6.31
C GLU A 30 3.20 -5.95 -6.54
N PRO A 31 1.95 -5.73 -7.03
CA PRO A 31 1.45 -4.38 -7.27
C PRO A 31 1.26 -3.56 -5.98
N TYR A 32 1.03 -4.24 -4.84
CA TYR A 32 0.96 -3.59 -3.54
C TYR A 32 2.35 -3.11 -3.10
N GLU A 33 3.34 -3.99 -3.15
CA GLU A 33 4.73 -3.70 -2.75
C GLU A 33 5.34 -2.62 -3.64
N GLU A 34 5.10 -2.66 -4.95
CA GLU A 34 5.53 -1.60 -5.87
C GLU A 34 4.95 -0.24 -5.45
N ALA A 35 3.63 -0.17 -5.21
CA ALA A 35 2.98 1.08 -4.85
C ALA A 35 3.44 1.63 -3.49
N ILE A 36 3.65 0.75 -2.49
CA ILE A 36 4.16 1.15 -1.18
C ILE A 36 5.61 1.63 -1.28
N ASN A 37 6.48 0.87 -1.93
CA ASN A 37 7.90 1.21 -2.05
C ASN A 37 8.12 2.51 -2.83
N ASP A 38 7.33 2.77 -3.89
CA ASP A 38 7.33 4.04 -4.62
C ASP A 38 7.02 5.23 -3.69
N VAL A 39 5.92 5.14 -2.93
CA VAL A 39 5.48 6.23 -2.05
C VAL A 39 6.47 6.44 -0.91
N GLU A 40 6.94 5.39 -0.26
CA GLU A 40 7.88 5.51 0.86
C GLU A 40 9.21 6.12 0.43
N SER A 41 9.74 5.69 -0.73
CA SER A 41 10.98 6.27 -1.28
C SER A 41 10.82 7.77 -1.58
N ARG A 42 9.64 8.17 -2.08
CA ARG A 42 9.33 9.58 -2.39
C ARG A 42 9.05 10.41 -1.14
N LEU A 43 8.47 9.82 -0.09
CA LEU A 43 8.32 10.45 1.23
C LEU A 43 9.69 10.72 1.85
N ASP A 44 10.59 9.74 1.81
CA ASP A 44 11.94 9.90 2.36
C ASP A 44 12.74 10.96 1.60
N TRP A 45 12.60 10.99 0.27
CA TRP A 45 13.12 12.08 -0.54
C TRP A 45 12.56 13.45 -0.10
N ALA A 46 11.24 13.56 0.08
CA ALA A 46 10.60 14.82 0.47
C ALA A 46 11.06 15.30 1.85
N ARG A 47 11.22 14.39 2.82
CA ARG A 47 11.74 14.69 4.17
C ARG A 47 13.18 15.19 4.16
N SER A 48 13.98 14.79 3.16
CA SER A 48 15.35 15.26 3.01
C SER A 48 15.48 16.69 2.44
N ARG A 49 14.37 17.31 2.01
CA ARG A 49 14.40 18.63 1.37
C ARG A 49 14.42 19.77 2.41
N PRO A 50 15.14 20.86 2.12
CA PRO A 50 15.06 22.07 2.93
C PRO A 50 13.64 22.62 2.96
N THR A 51 13.15 23.01 4.13
CA THR A 51 11.90 23.74 4.31
C THR A 51 12.10 25.24 4.01
N PRO A 52 11.05 25.98 3.61
CA PRO A 52 9.67 25.56 3.45
C PRO A 52 9.39 24.82 2.14
N LEU A 53 8.49 23.84 2.19
CA LEU A 53 7.94 23.19 1.00
C LEU A 53 6.94 24.13 0.28
N PRO A 54 6.73 23.95 -1.03
CA PRO A 54 5.67 24.65 -1.76
C PRO A 54 4.30 24.54 -1.09
N ALA A 55 3.52 25.61 -1.15
CA ALA A 55 2.18 25.67 -0.56
C ALA A 55 1.30 24.53 -1.10
N GLY A 56 0.64 23.79 -0.19
CA GLY A 56 -0.21 22.64 -0.54
C GLY A 56 0.52 21.31 -0.75
N MET A 57 1.84 21.31 -0.95
CA MET A 57 2.61 20.07 -1.09
C MET A 57 2.60 19.26 0.22
N GLU A 58 2.79 19.93 1.36
CA GLU A 58 2.87 19.29 2.68
C GLU A 58 1.60 18.52 3.03
N THR A 59 0.42 19.06 2.70
CA THR A 59 -0.87 18.38 2.92
C THR A 59 -0.96 17.06 2.18
N HIS A 60 -0.54 17.02 0.91
CA HIS A 60 -0.55 15.80 0.12
C HIS A 60 0.51 14.78 0.57
N LEU A 61 1.66 15.23 1.06
CA LEU A 61 2.66 14.35 1.67
C LEU A 61 2.12 13.69 2.95
N GLN A 62 1.45 14.47 3.81
CA GLN A 62 0.84 13.95 5.04
C GLN A 62 -0.31 12.98 4.75
N GLU A 63 -1.12 13.27 3.73
CA GLU A 63 -2.15 12.36 3.24
C GLU A 63 -1.54 11.04 2.72
N ALA A 64 -0.49 11.12 1.90
CA ALA A 64 0.22 9.95 1.40
C ALA A 64 0.79 9.09 2.54
N GLU A 65 1.44 9.70 3.54
CA GLU A 65 1.98 9.01 4.72
C GLU A 65 0.88 8.28 5.51
N THR A 66 -0.26 8.95 5.73
CA THR A 66 -1.41 8.38 6.44
C THR A 66 -1.97 7.17 5.69
N LEU A 67 -2.11 7.29 4.37
CA LEU A 67 -2.63 6.21 3.52
C LEU A 67 -1.66 5.03 3.45
N VAL A 68 -0.34 5.24 3.44
CA VAL A 68 0.65 4.14 3.51
C VAL A 68 0.50 3.38 4.83
N ALA A 69 0.40 4.08 5.95
CA ALA A 69 0.20 3.46 7.26
C ALA A 69 -1.11 2.64 7.31
N GLU A 70 -2.20 3.19 6.78
CA GLU A 70 -3.48 2.47 6.66
C GLU A 70 -3.38 1.24 5.74
N ALA A 71 -2.73 1.38 4.59
CA ALA A 71 -2.53 0.30 3.63
C ALA A 71 -1.76 -0.86 4.25
N LYS A 72 -0.68 -0.58 5.00
CA LYS A 72 0.09 -1.59 5.76
C LYS A 72 -0.74 -2.28 6.84
N LYS A 73 -1.59 -1.54 7.56
CA LYS A 73 -2.53 -2.11 8.54
C LYS A 73 -3.55 -3.04 7.87
N LEU A 74 -4.11 -2.64 6.73
CA LEU A 74 -5.06 -3.45 5.96
C LEU A 74 -4.39 -4.71 5.40
N TRP A 75 -3.15 -4.59 4.93
CA TRP A 75 -2.32 -5.69 4.47
C TRP A 75 -2.16 -6.70 5.61
N ASN A 76 -1.59 -6.31 6.75
CA ASN A 76 -1.42 -7.21 7.89
C ASN A 76 -2.74 -7.82 8.41
N GLY A 77 -3.86 -7.10 8.26
CA GLY A 77 -5.22 -7.59 8.55
C GLY A 77 -5.85 -8.49 7.48
N MET A 78 -5.08 -8.92 6.47
CA MET A 78 -5.50 -9.79 5.36
C MET A 78 -6.59 -9.19 4.47
N LYS A 79 -6.75 -7.87 4.48
CA LYS A 79 -7.71 -7.13 3.63
C LYS A 79 -7.01 -6.68 2.35
N TRP A 80 -6.42 -7.63 1.62
CA TRP A 80 -5.47 -7.40 0.52
C TRP A 80 -6.00 -6.45 -0.57
N ASP A 81 -7.24 -6.66 -1.03
CA ASP A 81 -7.90 -5.77 -2.00
C ASP A 81 -8.01 -4.32 -1.51
N ARG A 82 -8.35 -4.13 -0.23
CA ARG A 82 -8.47 -2.79 0.35
C ARG A 82 -7.08 -2.19 0.54
N ALA A 83 -6.10 -2.99 0.98
CA ALA A 83 -4.71 -2.57 1.12
C ALA A 83 -4.14 -2.05 -0.20
N LEU A 84 -4.33 -2.79 -1.30
CA LEU A 84 -3.88 -2.40 -2.64
C LEU A 84 -4.55 -1.09 -3.10
N ARG A 85 -5.88 -0.98 -2.95
CA ARG A 85 -6.59 0.27 -3.30
C ARG A 85 -6.11 1.46 -2.46
N THR A 86 -5.85 1.26 -1.18
CA THR A 86 -5.33 2.31 -0.30
C THR A 86 -3.89 2.70 -0.69
N ALA A 87 -3.04 1.73 -1.07
CA ALA A 87 -1.70 2.00 -1.59
C ALA A 87 -1.75 2.84 -2.88
N TRP A 88 -2.67 2.55 -3.81
CA TRP A 88 -2.86 3.38 -5.00
C TRP A 88 -3.35 4.81 -4.69
N LYS A 89 -4.20 4.98 -3.67
CA LYS A 89 -4.58 6.31 -3.19
C LYS A 89 -3.37 7.06 -2.63
N ALA A 90 -2.51 6.40 -1.87
CA ALA A 90 -1.28 6.99 -1.37
C ALA A 90 -0.38 7.45 -2.53
N ARG A 91 -0.22 6.61 -3.57
CA ARG A 91 0.52 6.94 -4.79
C ARG A 91 -0.07 8.15 -5.52
N LYS A 92 -1.40 8.25 -5.59
CA LYS A 92 -2.09 9.40 -6.16
C LYS A 92 -1.82 10.69 -5.38
N ALA A 93 -1.93 10.66 -4.05
CA ALA A 93 -1.62 11.82 -3.21
C ALA A 93 -0.16 12.26 -3.39
N MET A 94 0.76 11.29 -3.44
CA MET A 94 2.17 11.57 -3.71
C MET A 94 2.41 12.20 -5.11
N ASN A 95 1.68 11.75 -6.14
CA ASN A 95 1.74 12.39 -7.46
C ASN A 95 1.29 13.85 -7.41
N GLN A 96 0.22 14.15 -6.68
CA GLN A 96 -0.24 15.53 -6.49
C GLN A 96 0.81 16.40 -5.78
N ALA A 97 1.48 15.87 -4.76
CA ALA A 97 2.59 16.56 -4.09
C ALA A 97 3.74 16.86 -5.07
N GLN A 98 4.10 15.89 -5.92
CA GLN A 98 5.18 16.06 -6.90
C GLN A 98 4.81 17.01 -8.05
N ASP A 99 3.55 17.05 -8.46
CA ASP A 99 3.06 17.99 -9.46
C ASP A 99 3.19 19.44 -8.96
N ILE A 100 2.83 19.68 -7.69
CA ILE A 100 3.01 20.99 -7.04
C ILE A 100 4.49 21.36 -6.99
N PHE A 101 5.35 20.44 -6.56
CA PHE A 101 6.79 20.68 -6.53
C PHE A 101 7.36 21.03 -7.91
N THR A 102 6.95 20.29 -8.94
CA THR A 102 7.40 20.50 -10.32
C THR A 102 6.91 21.84 -10.87
N ALA A 103 5.68 22.24 -10.54
CA ALA A 103 5.13 23.53 -10.93
C ALA A 103 5.88 24.70 -10.25
N ASP A 104 6.15 24.61 -8.94
CA ASP A 104 6.94 25.61 -8.20
C ASP A 104 8.37 25.71 -8.73
N TYR A 105 9.03 24.58 -9.00
CA TYR A 105 10.37 24.55 -9.57
C TYR A 105 10.44 25.24 -10.94
N LYS A 106 9.46 25.00 -11.82
CA LYS A 106 9.35 25.64 -13.14
C LYS A 106 8.99 27.12 -13.07
N ALA A 107 8.32 27.58 -12.01
CA ALA A 107 8.02 28.99 -11.84
C ALA A 107 9.25 29.80 -11.39
N ARG A 108 10.24 29.12 -10.79
CA ARG A 108 11.46 29.74 -10.24
C ARG A 108 12.67 29.67 -11.17
N ASN A 109 12.65 28.81 -12.19
CA ASN A 109 13.73 28.60 -13.16
C ASN A 109 13.20 28.73 -14.58
#